data_AF-A0A978UTY5-F1
#
_entry.id   AF-A0A978UTY5-F1
#
_cell.length_a   1.000
_cell.length_b   1.000
_cell.length_c   1.000
_cell.angle_alpha   90.00
_cell.angle_beta   90.00
_cell.angle_gamma   90.00
#
_symmetry.space_group_name_H-M   'P 1'
#
loop_
_entity.id
_entity.type
_entity.pdbx_description
1 polymer ?
#
loop_
_entity_poly.entity_id
_entity_poly.type
_entity_poly.pdbx_seq_one_letter_code
_entity_poly.pdbx_strand_id
1 'polypeptide(L)'
;MYFAELELLAEKNQSRKFNVSWNGAPFLGTISPRYLFATTVSSSGALVGNKHLICLYQTKDSTNPPILNALEIYVVKHMNESPTYIQDVNAIGKVKATYQINKNWAGDPCSGPKNFVWEGLKCSYNTSVPRIISLNLTSSNLSGIIDASIKELSLLEFLNLKGNQLSGNVPSALVKRWEAGLLTLSVDSQNLCGSGSCIKKKKINIVPMAVSLPLAVIILILLVLGWRIRRKGKTSK
;
A
#
# COMPACT_ATOMS: atom_id res chain seq x y z
N MET A 1 -23.54 -21.17 6.24
CA MET A 1 -24.36 -20.94 7.45
C MET A 1 -23.53 -21.34 8.65
N TYR A 2 -23.63 -20.56 9.72
CA TYR A 2 -22.84 -20.72 10.94
C TYR A 2 -23.79 -20.82 12.12
N PHE A 3 -23.54 -21.83 12.96
CA PHE A 3 -24.32 -22.13 14.15
C PHE A 3 -23.39 -22.27 15.35
N ALA A 4 -23.73 -21.62 16.46
CA ALA A 4 -23.02 -21.76 17.73
C ALA A 4 -24.04 -21.72 18.86
N GLU A 5 -24.04 -22.77 19.68
CA GLU A 5 -24.84 -22.80 20.91
C GLU A 5 -24.07 -22.09 22.01
N LEU A 6 -24.58 -20.93 22.43
CA LEU A 6 -24.00 -20.11 23.49
C LEU A 6 -24.69 -20.33 24.84
N GLU A 7 -25.86 -20.99 24.83
CA GLU A 7 -26.60 -21.34 26.03
C GLU A 7 -26.21 -22.76 26.47
N LEU A 8 -25.79 -22.91 27.72
CA LEU A 8 -25.58 -24.24 28.27
C LEU A 8 -26.94 -24.91 28.51
N LEU A 9 -27.34 -25.77 27.57
CA LEU A 9 -28.53 -26.63 27.69
C LEU A 9 -28.24 -27.75 28.71
N ALA A 10 -28.14 -27.38 29.99
CA ALA A 10 -27.66 -28.25 31.08
C ALA A 10 -28.70 -29.26 31.58
N GLU A 11 -29.99 -29.03 31.32
CA GLU A 11 -31.06 -29.92 31.75
C GLU A 11 -31.11 -31.16 30.85
N LYS A 12 -31.26 -32.35 31.44
CA LYS A 12 -31.28 -33.65 30.73
C LYS A 12 -32.30 -33.77 29.58
N ASN A 13 -33.25 -32.82 29.49
CA ASN A 13 -34.30 -32.81 28.48
C ASN A 13 -34.22 -31.61 27.51
N GLN A 14 -33.23 -30.71 27.67
CA GLN A 14 -33.06 -29.58 26.77
C GLN A 14 -32.13 -29.95 25.62
N SER A 15 -32.60 -29.76 24.39
CA SER A 15 -31.79 -29.99 23.19
C SER A 15 -32.26 -29.13 22.04
N ARG A 16 -31.28 -28.63 21.27
CA ARG A 16 -31.52 -27.89 20.04
C ARG A 16 -31.08 -28.71 18.84
N LYS A 17 -32.07 -29.28 18.15
CA LYS A 17 -31.89 -30.02 16.91
C LYS A 17 -32.88 -29.52 15.87
N PHE A 18 -32.38 -29.23 14.69
CA PHE A 18 -33.19 -28.66 13.63
C PHE A 18 -32.67 -29.10 12.26
N ASN A 19 -33.58 -29.07 11.30
CA ASN A 19 -33.27 -29.33 9.90
C ASN A 19 -33.26 -28.03 9.12
N VAL A 20 -32.54 -28.04 8.01
CA VAL A 20 -32.51 -26.94 7.07
C VAL A 20 -33.06 -27.43 5.74
N SER A 21 -34.02 -26.70 5.17
CA SER A 21 -34.50 -26.92 3.81
C SER A 21 -34.20 -25.74 2.90
N TRP A 22 -34.03 -26.04 1.62
CA TRP A 22 -33.91 -25.07 0.54
C TRP A 22 -35.03 -25.32 -0.47
N ASN A 23 -35.88 -24.31 -0.69
CA ASN A 23 -37.05 -24.39 -1.59
C ASN A 23 -37.95 -25.60 -1.31
N GLY A 24 -38.10 -25.96 -0.03
CA GLY A 24 -38.91 -27.09 0.43
C GLY A 24 -38.19 -28.45 0.41
N ALA A 25 -37.04 -28.57 -0.27
CA ALA A 25 -36.23 -29.78 -0.26
C ALA A 25 -35.26 -29.79 0.93
N PRO A 26 -34.99 -30.94 1.57
CA PRO A 26 -33.95 -31.04 2.57
C PRO A 26 -32.60 -30.59 2.02
N PHE A 27 -31.94 -29.65 2.71
CA PHE A 27 -30.69 -29.06 2.26
C PHE A 27 -29.48 -29.73 2.92
N LEU A 28 -29.57 -30.01 4.22
CA LEU A 28 -28.53 -30.62 5.03
C LEU A 28 -29.13 -31.65 5.99
N GLY A 29 -28.28 -32.53 6.54
CA GLY A 29 -28.68 -33.39 7.65
C GLY A 29 -29.03 -32.59 8.91
N THR A 30 -29.57 -33.29 9.92
CA THR A 30 -29.94 -32.69 11.20
C THR A 30 -28.76 -31.98 11.85
N ILE A 31 -28.97 -30.72 12.23
CA ILE A 31 -27.96 -29.89 12.88
C ILE A 31 -28.23 -29.89 14.38
N SER A 32 -27.20 -30.20 15.17
CA SER A 32 -27.20 -30.15 16.63
C SER A 32 -25.93 -29.44 17.09
N PRO A 33 -25.95 -28.10 17.23
CA PRO A 33 -24.77 -27.34 17.62
C PRO A 33 -24.31 -27.74 19.03
N ARG A 34 -22.99 -27.82 19.23
CA ARG A 34 -22.40 -28.12 20.55
C ARG A 34 -22.13 -26.82 21.31
N TYR A 35 -22.30 -26.85 22.63
CA TYR A 35 -22.06 -25.70 23.50
C TYR A 35 -20.64 -25.16 23.32
N LEU A 36 -20.52 -23.86 23.03
CA LEU A 36 -19.27 -23.14 22.75
C LEU A 36 -18.44 -23.67 21.56
N PHE A 37 -19.07 -24.40 20.63
CA PHE A 37 -18.44 -24.81 19.37
C PHE A 37 -19.20 -24.26 18.17
N ALA A 38 -18.45 -23.74 17.19
CA ALA A 38 -18.99 -23.33 15.90
C ALA A 38 -19.19 -24.55 14.99
N THR A 39 -20.40 -24.69 14.45
CA THR A 39 -20.76 -25.64 13.39
C THR A 39 -20.99 -24.85 12.11
N THR A 40 -20.26 -25.18 11.05
CA THR A 40 -20.38 -24.53 9.74
C THR A 40 -20.94 -25.51 8.73
N VAL A 41 -21.89 -25.04 7.93
CA VAL A 41 -22.46 -25.81 6.83
C VAL A 41 -22.54 -24.95 5.57
N SER A 42 -22.25 -25.56 4.43
CA SER A 42 -22.23 -24.89 3.11
C SER A 42 -22.82 -25.82 2.05
N SER A 43 -23.34 -25.25 0.96
CA SER A 43 -23.59 -26.04 -0.24
C SER A 43 -22.26 -26.38 -0.93
N SER A 44 -22.18 -27.58 -1.50
CA SER A 44 -21.08 -27.97 -2.40
C SER A 44 -21.26 -27.43 -3.83
N GLY A 45 -22.49 -27.04 -4.19
CA GLY A 45 -22.84 -26.48 -5.50
C GLY A 45 -23.55 -25.13 -5.41
N ALA A 46 -23.68 -24.47 -6.55
CA ALA A 46 -24.45 -23.23 -6.66
C ALA A 46 -25.95 -23.54 -6.52
N LEU A 47 -26.64 -22.78 -5.68
CA LEU A 47 -28.09 -22.80 -5.63
C LEU A 47 -28.62 -22.01 -6.82
N VAL A 48 -29.40 -22.65 -7.69
CA VAL A 48 -29.93 -22.02 -8.91
C VAL A 48 -31.40 -21.64 -8.71
N GLY A 49 -31.77 -20.42 -9.10
CA GLY A 49 -33.15 -19.93 -9.06
C GLY A 49 -33.21 -18.43 -8.82
N ASN A 50 -34.38 -17.82 -9.08
CA ASN A 50 -34.58 -16.38 -8.88
C ASN A 50 -34.98 -16.05 -7.44
N LYS A 51 -35.42 -17.05 -6.67
CA LYS A 51 -35.82 -16.94 -5.27
C LYS A 51 -35.29 -18.15 -4.51
N HIS A 52 -34.64 -17.89 -3.38
CA HIS A 52 -34.15 -18.92 -2.48
C HIS A 52 -34.88 -18.77 -1.16
N LEU A 53 -35.67 -19.78 -0.79
CA LEU A 53 -36.30 -19.89 0.51
C LEU A 53 -35.50 -20.89 1.34
N ILE A 54 -34.84 -20.40 2.38
CA ILE A 54 -34.12 -21.24 3.35
C ILE A 54 -34.96 -21.27 4.62
N CYS A 55 -35.38 -22.46 5.05
CA CYS A 55 -36.16 -22.63 6.27
C CYS A 55 -35.37 -23.48 7.27
N LEU A 56 -35.34 -23.01 8.51
CA LEU A 56 -34.87 -23.78 9.65
C LEU A 56 -36.09 -24.20 10.45
N TYR A 57 -36.21 -25.48 10.75
CA TYR A 57 -37.36 -25.99 11.48
C TYR A 57 -36.94 -27.03 12.51
N GLN A 58 -37.57 -26.96 13.67
CA GLN A 58 -37.32 -27.80 14.83
C GLN A 58 -37.62 -29.27 14.51
N THR A 59 -36.76 -30.19 14.95
CA THR A 59 -37.09 -31.63 14.90
C THR A 59 -38.05 -32.01 16.03
N LYS A 60 -38.77 -33.12 15.87
CA LYS A 60 -39.75 -33.58 16.87
C LYS A 60 -39.13 -33.87 18.25
N ASP A 61 -37.85 -34.22 18.29
CA ASP A 61 -37.09 -34.56 19.50
C ASP A 61 -36.32 -33.35 20.09
N SER A 62 -36.47 -32.16 19.50
CA SER A 62 -35.84 -30.95 20.01
C SER A 62 -36.82 -30.16 20.88
N THR A 63 -36.33 -29.59 21.97
CA THR A 63 -37.12 -28.78 22.91
C THR A 63 -36.91 -27.28 22.71
N ASN A 64 -35.86 -26.89 21.99
CA ASN A 64 -35.55 -25.49 21.71
C ASN A 64 -35.70 -25.18 20.20
N PRO A 65 -36.15 -23.97 19.83
CA PRO A 65 -36.31 -23.59 18.43
C PRO A 65 -34.95 -23.55 17.69
N PRO A 66 -34.94 -23.57 16.35
CA PRO A 66 -33.71 -23.42 15.58
C PRO A 66 -33.00 -22.09 15.87
N ILE A 67 -31.68 -22.06 15.67
CA ILE A 67 -30.86 -20.84 15.74
C ILE A 67 -30.13 -20.62 14.43
N LEU A 68 -29.88 -19.37 14.09
CA LEU A 68 -29.02 -18.97 12.98
C LEU A 68 -28.12 -17.83 13.46
N ASN A 69 -26.82 -18.08 13.59
CA ASN A 69 -25.87 -17.06 14.07
C ASN A 69 -25.38 -16.19 12.92
N ALA A 70 -25.04 -16.79 11.78
CA ALA A 70 -24.66 -16.06 10.57
C ALA A 70 -24.97 -16.84 9.29
N LEU A 71 -25.18 -16.10 8.21
CA LEU A 71 -25.39 -16.62 6.86
C LEU A 71 -24.54 -15.82 5.88
N GLU A 72 -23.68 -16.51 5.15
CA GLU A 72 -22.96 -15.97 4.01
C GLU A 72 -23.62 -16.46 2.71
N ILE A 73 -23.85 -15.53 1.79
CA ILE A 73 -24.42 -15.80 0.48
C ILE A 73 -23.43 -15.28 -0.56
N TYR A 74 -22.93 -16.20 -1.39
CA TYR A 74 -22.08 -15.88 -2.52
C TYR A 74 -22.94 -15.87 -3.78
N VAL A 75 -22.97 -14.74 -4.49
CA VAL A 75 -23.71 -14.59 -5.75
C VAL A 75 -22.71 -14.41 -6.88
N VAL A 76 -22.83 -15.24 -7.91
CA VAL A 76 -22.08 -15.04 -9.15
C VAL A 76 -22.65 -13.80 -9.83
N LYS A 77 -21.86 -12.73 -9.86
CA LYS A 77 -22.16 -11.57 -10.70
C LYS A 77 -21.48 -11.75 -12.04
N HIS A 78 -22.27 -11.84 -13.10
CA HIS A 78 -21.74 -11.73 -14.45
C HIS A 78 -21.17 -10.32 -14.64
N MET A 79 -19.85 -10.24 -14.75
CA MET A 79 -19.18 -9.00 -15.13
C MET A 79 -19.30 -8.89 -16.65
N ASN A 80 -20.20 -8.02 -17.11
CA ASN A 80 -20.27 -7.64 -18.53
C ASN A 80 -19.14 -6.69 -18.94
N GLU A 81 -18.31 -6.28 -17.98
CA GLU A 81 -17.20 -5.37 -18.17
C GLU A 81 -15.93 -6.16 -18.45
N SER A 82 -15.14 -5.69 -19.43
CA SER A 82 -13.83 -6.26 -19.71
C SER A 82 -12.88 -5.99 -18.53
N PRO A 83 -11.96 -6.93 -18.22
CA PRO A 83 -10.97 -6.73 -17.16
C PRO A 83 -9.98 -5.62 -17.55
N THR A 84 -9.30 -5.00 -16.57
CA THR A 84 -8.25 -4.02 -16.85
C THR A 84 -7.13 -4.65 -17.68
N TYR A 85 -6.53 -3.86 -18.56
CA TYR A 85 -5.39 -4.29 -19.36
C TYR A 85 -4.26 -4.82 -18.48
N ILE A 86 -3.83 -6.06 -18.74
CA ILE A 86 -3.00 -6.83 -17.82
C ILE A 86 -1.66 -6.16 -17.49
N GLN A 87 -1.07 -5.42 -18.43
CA GLN A 87 0.15 -4.66 -18.19
C GLN A 87 -0.08 -3.52 -17.21
N ASP A 88 -1.24 -2.85 -17.27
CA ASP A 88 -1.60 -1.80 -16.32
C ASP A 88 -1.81 -2.43 -14.92
N VAL A 89 -2.46 -3.59 -14.84
CA VAL A 89 -2.64 -4.37 -13.59
C VAL A 89 -1.29 -4.74 -12.97
N ASN A 90 -0.37 -5.29 -13.77
CA ASN A 90 0.95 -5.68 -13.30
C ASN A 90 1.78 -4.48 -12.83
N ALA A 91 1.75 -3.38 -13.59
CA ALA A 91 2.46 -2.16 -13.27
C ALA A 91 1.98 -1.55 -11.95
N ILE A 92 0.66 -1.38 -11.80
CA ILE A 92 0.09 -0.80 -10.57
C ILE A 92 0.21 -1.76 -9.38
N GLY A 93 0.18 -3.08 -9.63
CA GLY A 93 0.43 -4.09 -8.61
C GLY A 93 1.85 -4.01 -8.03
N LYS A 94 2.87 -3.74 -8.87
CA LYS A 94 4.24 -3.49 -8.39
C LYS A 94 4.31 -2.21 -7.55
N VAL A 95 3.71 -1.11 -8.02
CA VAL A 95 3.62 0.16 -7.27
C VAL A 95 2.97 -0.05 -5.90
N LYS A 96 1.87 -0.80 -5.86
CA LYS A 96 1.18 -1.19 -4.62
C LYS A 96 2.13 -1.91 -3.67
N ALA A 97 2.85 -2.92 -4.16
CA ALA A 97 3.76 -3.73 -3.37
C ALA A 97 4.97 -2.91 -2.86
N THR A 98 5.59 -2.11 -3.73
CA THR A 98 6.76 -1.28 -3.41
C THR A 98 6.47 -0.32 -2.26
N TYR A 99 5.31 0.33 -2.26
CA TYR A 99 4.96 1.33 -1.24
C TYR A 99 4.02 0.82 -0.15
N GLN A 100 3.66 -0.46 -0.18
CA GLN A 100 2.73 -1.07 0.79
C GLN A 100 1.42 -0.27 0.92
N ILE A 101 0.85 0.15 -0.21
CA ILE A 101 -0.32 1.04 -0.25
C ILE A 101 -1.51 0.34 0.41
N ASN A 102 -1.96 0.89 1.54
CA ASN A 102 -3.13 0.43 2.27
C ASN A 102 -4.35 1.30 1.93
N LYS A 103 -5.01 0.98 0.81
CA LYS A 103 -6.24 1.62 0.30
C LYS A 103 -7.24 0.53 -0.11
N ASN A 104 -8.33 0.90 -0.78
CA ASN A 104 -9.26 -0.06 -1.43
C ASN A 104 -8.65 -0.82 -2.62
N TRP A 105 -7.33 -0.92 -2.73
CA TRP A 105 -6.61 -1.51 -3.86
C TRP A 105 -6.67 -3.04 -3.81
N ALA A 106 -7.84 -3.62 -3.97
CA ALA A 106 -8.06 -5.07 -4.02
C ALA A 106 -8.89 -5.42 -5.25
N GLY A 107 -8.62 -6.59 -5.86
CA GLY A 107 -9.29 -7.02 -7.09
C GLY A 107 -8.73 -6.33 -8.34
N ASP A 108 -9.61 -6.05 -9.30
CA ASP A 108 -9.24 -5.42 -10.56
C ASP A 108 -9.19 -3.87 -10.41
N PRO A 109 -8.13 -3.18 -10.88
CA PRO A 109 -7.97 -1.73 -10.67
C PRO A 109 -9.04 -0.85 -11.30
N CYS A 110 -9.56 -1.23 -12.47
CA CYS A 110 -10.59 -0.48 -13.21
C CYS A 110 -11.92 -1.23 -13.33
N SER A 111 -11.97 -2.53 -13.01
CA SER A 111 -13.15 -3.39 -13.16
C SER A 111 -13.73 -3.78 -11.80
N GLY A 112 -14.47 -2.84 -11.23
CA GLY A 112 -15.73 -3.16 -10.57
C GLY A 112 -16.83 -2.30 -11.21
N PRO A 113 -18.11 -2.46 -10.80
CA PRO A 113 -19.12 -1.43 -11.10
C PRO A 113 -18.46 -0.07 -10.87
N LYS A 114 -18.60 0.92 -11.78
CA LYS A 114 -17.83 2.20 -11.83
C LYS A 114 -17.49 2.87 -10.48
N ASN A 115 -18.21 2.53 -9.43
CA ASN A 115 -18.10 2.90 -8.03
C ASN A 115 -16.96 2.19 -7.25
N PHE A 116 -16.28 1.18 -7.80
CA PHE A 116 -15.27 0.36 -7.11
C PHE A 116 -13.85 0.50 -7.68
N VAL A 117 -13.61 1.52 -8.53
CA VAL A 117 -12.27 1.84 -9.02
C VAL A 117 -11.34 2.11 -7.82
N TRP A 118 -10.09 1.66 -7.93
CA TRP A 118 -9.10 1.91 -6.89
C TRP A 118 -8.93 3.41 -6.62
N GLU A 119 -8.89 3.78 -5.35
CA GLU A 119 -8.78 5.17 -4.91
C GLU A 119 -7.49 5.79 -5.44
N GLY A 120 -7.64 6.95 -6.08
CA GLY A 120 -6.55 7.65 -6.75
C GLY A 120 -6.37 7.27 -8.22
N LEU A 121 -7.04 6.22 -8.72
CA LEU A 121 -7.05 5.90 -10.14
C LEU A 121 -8.21 6.59 -10.87
N LYS A 122 -7.97 6.93 -12.13
CA LYS A 122 -9.05 7.06 -13.12
C LYS A 122 -8.71 6.20 -14.33
N CYS A 123 -9.73 5.56 -14.87
CA CYS A 123 -9.60 4.67 -16.00
C CYS A 123 -10.38 5.17 -17.21
N SER A 124 -9.83 4.93 -18.39
CA SER A 124 -10.52 5.10 -19.66
C SER A 124 -11.24 3.81 -20.03
N TYR A 125 -12.49 3.96 -20.46
CA TYR A 125 -13.35 2.89 -20.95
C TYR A 125 -13.68 3.08 -22.44
N ASN A 126 -13.00 4.00 -23.12
CA ASN A 126 -13.20 4.27 -24.56
C ASN A 126 -12.54 3.20 -25.45
N THR A 127 -11.73 2.32 -24.85
CA THR A 127 -11.10 1.17 -25.50
C THR A 127 -11.85 -0.11 -25.13
N SER A 128 -11.68 -1.17 -25.92
CA SER A 128 -12.25 -2.50 -25.66
C SER A 128 -11.77 -3.14 -24.35
N VAL A 129 -10.69 -2.63 -23.77
CA VAL A 129 -10.13 -3.05 -22.48
C VAL A 129 -9.87 -1.80 -21.65
N PRO A 130 -10.37 -1.68 -20.40
CA PRO A 130 -10.09 -0.54 -19.53
C PRO A 130 -8.60 -0.28 -19.33
N ARG A 131 -8.22 1.00 -19.33
CA ARG A 131 -6.83 1.48 -19.22
C ARG A 131 -6.67 2.52 -18.12
N ILE A 132 -5.59 2.47 -17.34
CA ILE A 132 -5.30 3.48 -16.32
C ILE A 132 -4.77 4.75 -17.00
N ILE A 133 -5.48 5.86 -16.82
CA ILE A 133 -5.12 7.17 -17.40
C ILE A 133 -4.70 8.19 -16.36
N SER A 134 -5.04 7.98 -15.09
CA SER A 134 -4.66 8.88 -13.99
C SER A 134 -4.24 8.08 -12.78
N LEU A 135 -3.15 8.50 -12.14
CA LEU A 135 -2.67 7.99 -10.85
C LEU A 135 -2.40 9.18 -9.92
N ASN A 136 -3.20 9.28 -8.86
CA ASN A 136 -3.05 10.27 -7.81
C ASN A 136 -2.71 9.58 -6.48
N LEU A 137 -1.47 9.76 -6.04
CA LEU A 137 -0.95 9.29 -4.76
C LEU A 137 -0.45 10.47 -3.92
N THR A 138 -1.07 11.64 -4.06
CA THR A 138 -0.72 12.83 -3.25
C THR A 138 -0.82 12.49 -1.76
N SER A 139 0.16 12.93 -0.97
CA SER A 139 0.15 12.78 0.50
C SER A 139 -0.18 11.37 1.00
N SER A 140 0.30 10.35 0.29
CA SER A 140 0.06 8.93 0.59
C SER A 140 1.18 8.31 1.43
N ASN A 141 2.00 9.14 2.09
CA ASN A 141 3.16 8.74 2.91
C ASN A 141 4.14 7.80 2.19
N LEU A 142 4.24 7.90 0.85
CA LEU A 142 5.17 7.07 0.08
C LEU A 142 6.61 7.47 0.41
N SER A 143 7.51 6.50 0.51
CA SER A 143 8.93 6.73 0.78
C SER A 143 9.82 5.95 -0.18
N GLY A 144 11.08 6.38 -0.31
CA GLY A 144 12.05 5.72 -1.19
C GLY A 144 12.16 6.40 -2.55
N ILE A 145 12.42 5.65 -3.63
CA ILE A 145 12.51 6.19 -4.99
C ILE A 145 11.19 6.07 -5.75
N ILE A 146 11.03 6.85 -6.82
CA ILE A 146 9.88 6.70 -7.74
C ILE A 146 10.00 5.36 -8.48
N ASP A 147 9.02 4.49 -8.30
CA ASP A 147 9.00 3.15 -8.88
C ASP A 147 8.94 3.22 -10.41
N ALA A 148 9.90 2.55 -11.06
CA ALA A 148 10.04 2.62 -12.51
C ALA A 148 8.90 1.91 -13.26
N SER A 149 8.14 1.02 -12.61
CA SER A 149 6.99 0.36 -13.24
C SER A 149 5.83 1.32 -13.53
N ILE A 150 5.80 2.51 -12.94
CA ILE A 150 4.86 3.57 -13.35
C ILE A 150 4.99 3.89 -14.85
N LYS A 151 6.18 3.71 -15.44
CA LYS A 151 6.40 3.91 -16.89
C LYS A 151 5.65 2.90 -17.77
N GLU A 152 5.29 1.74 -17.23
CA GLU A 152 4.58 0.67 -17.94
C GLU A 152 3.09 1.03 -18.16
N LEU A 153 2.56 2.03 -17.42
CA LEU A 153 1.24 2.62 -17.64
C LEU A 153 1.25 3.51 -18.90
N SER A 154 1.17 2.87 -20.07
CA SER A 154 1.44 3.54 -21.36
C SER A 154 0.43 4.61 -21.77
N LEU A 155 -0.80 4.56 -21.24
CA LEU A 155 -1.82 5.59 -21.46
C LEU A 155 -1.97 6.55 -20.27
N LEU A 156 -1.04 6.55 -19.32
CA LEU A 156 -1.11 7.46 -18.18
C LEU A 156 -0.95 8.92 -18.62
N GLU A 157 -1.98 9.73 -18.44
CA GLU A 157 -2.02 11.15 -18.79
C GLU A 157 -1.76 12.04 -17.57
N PHE A 158 -2.06 11.55 -16.36
CA PHE A 158 -1.88 12.31 -15.12
C PHE A 158 -1.18 11.48 -14.04
N LEU A 159 -0.09 12.02 -13.50
CA LEU A 159 0.62 11.44 -12.37
C LEU A 159 0.88 12.51 -11.31
N ASN A 160 0.31 12.32 -10.12
CA ASN A 160 0.57 13.19 -8.98
C ASN A 160 1.11 12.40 -7.78
N LEU A 161 2.34 12.74 -7.38
CA LEU A 161 3.09 12.14 -6.27
C LEU A 161 3.51 13.19 -5.23
N LYS A 162 2.96 14.41 -5.26
CA LYS A 162 3.33 15.49 -4.32
C LYS A 162 3.02 15.14 -2.87
N GLY A 163 3.74 15.77 -1.95
CA GLY A 163 3.52 15.62 -0.51
C GLY A 163 3.89 14.23 0.01
N ASN A 164 4.81 13.54 -0.67
CA ASN A 164 5.35 12.26 -0.22
C ASN A 164 6.82 12.40 0.21
N GLN A 165 7.36 11.35 0.81
CA GLN A 165 8.77 11.26 1.23
C GLN A 165 9.61 10.56 0.15
N LEU A 166 9.26 10.80 -1.12
CA LEU A 166 9.98 10.27 -2.27
C LEU A 166 11.27 11.05 -2.49
N SER A 167 12.29 10.34 -2.96
CA SER A 167 13.64 10.82 -3.21
C SER A 167 14.17 10.25 -4.54
N GLY A 168 15.33 10.74 -5.00
CA GLY A 168 15.91 10.30 -6.26
C GLY A 168 15.24 10.94 -7.48
N ASN A 169 15.55 10.43 -8.67
CA ASN A 169 15.18 11.05 -9.93
C ASN A 169 13.89 10.43 -10.49
N VAL A 170 13.08 11.25 -11.18
CA VAL A 170 11.98 10.74 -12.00
C VAL A 170 12.54 9.82 -13.10
N PRO A 171 11.98 8.61 -13.29
CA PRO A 171 12.36 7.73 -14.40
C PRO A 171 12.34 8.45 -15.75
N SER A 172 13.42 8.33 -16.53
CA SER A 172 13.61 9.09 -17.78
C SER A 172 12.48 8.91 -18.80
N ALA A 173 11.83 7.74 -18.83
CA ALA A 173 10.67 7.50 -19.67
C ALA A 173 9.46 8.39 -19.31
N LEU A 174 9.25 8.66 -18.01
CA LEU A 174 8.20 9.58 -17.56
C LEU A 174 8.56 11.04 -17.87
N VAL A 175 9.84 11.41 -17.70
CA VAL A 175 10.34 12.75 -18.08
C VAL A 175 10.13 13.01 -19.56
N LYS A 176 10.53 12.08 -20.44
CA LYS A 176 10.33 12.21 -21.89
C LYS A 176 8.86 12.39 -22.28
N ARG A 177 7.95 11.67 -21.62
CA ARG A 177 6.51 11.80 -21.88
C ARG A 177 5.96 13.14 -21.39
N TRP A 178 6.46 13.63 -20.26
CA TRP A 178 6.11 14.95 -19.74
C TRP A 178 6.62 16.08 -20.65
N GLU A 179 7.89 16.02 -21.08
CA GLU A 179 8.49 16.97 -22.04
C GLU A 179 7.74 16.99 -23.39
N ALA A 180 7.24 15.83 -23.83
CA ALA A 180 6.42 15.71 -25.04
C ALA A 180 4.95 16.17 -24.87
N GLY A 181 4.53 16.62 -23.68
CA GLY A 181 3.16 17.03 -23.39
C GLY A 181 2.15 15.88 -23.31
N LEU A 182 2.61 14.63 -23.24
CA LEU A 182 1.78 13.42 -23.18
C LEU A 182 1.44 12.98 -21.74
N LEU A 183 2.09 13.58 -20.75
CA LEU A 183 1.90 13.27 -19.33
C LEU A 183 1.95 14.57 -18.53
N THR A 184 0.93 14.82 -17.72
CA THR A 184 0.99 15.82 -16.65
C THR A 184 1.66 15.19 -15.43
N LEU A 185 2.87 15.65 -15.10
CA LEU A 185 3.67 15.15 -13.98
C LEU A 185 3.73 16.17 -12.85
N SER A 186 3.30 15.76 -11.66
CA SER A 186 3.36 16.56 -10.43
C SER A 186 4.13 15.80 -9.35
N VAL A 187 5.35 16.26 -9.07
CA VAL A 187 6.24 15.72 -8.03
C VAL A 187 6.80 16.87 -7.17
N ASP A 188 7.30 16.56 -5.98
CA ASP A 188 7.99 17.56 -5.15
C ASP A 188 9.33 17.99 -5.78
N SER A 189 9.74 19.24 -5.57
CA SER A 189 10.91 19.85 -6.21
C SER A 189 12.21 19.07 -6.02
N GLN A 190 12.34 18.35 -4.90
CA GLN A 190 13.48 17.49 -4.59
C GLN A 190 13.63 16.28 -5.55
N ASN A 191 12.57 15.89 -6.26
CA ASN A 191 12.55 14.75 -7.16
C ASN A 191 12.79 15.13 -8.64
N LEU A 192 12.79 16.45 -8.97
CA LEU A 192 12.94 16.97 -10.32
C LEU A 192 14.40 17.11 -10.80
N CYS A 193 15.38 16.59 -10.06
CA CYS A 193 16.77 16.62 -10.51
C CYS A 193 16.93 15.73 -11.77
N GLY A 194 16.86 16.33 -12.96
CA GLY A 194 17.28 15.72 -14.22
C GLY A 194 18.80 15.79 -14.35
N SER A 195 19.40 14.70 -14.85
CA SER A 195 20.79 14.54 -15.31
C SER A 195 21.67 15.80 -15.24
N GLY A 196 22.37 16.03 -14.11
CA GLY A 196 23.50 16.98 -14.05
C GLY A 196 23.60 17.90 -12.83
N SER A 197 22.52 18.22 -12.11
CA SER A 197 22.65 19.14 -10.95
C SER A 197 21.71 18.80 -9.81
N CYS A 198 22.13 17.82 -9.03
CA CYS A 198 21.84 17.78 -7.60
C CYS A 198 23.19 17.98 -6.88
N ILE A 199 23.88 19.09 -7.14
CA ILE A 199 24.97 19.52 -6.25
C ILE A 199 24.29 19.96 -4.96
N LYS A 200 24.23 19.07 -3.96
CA LYS A 200 24.15 19.53 -2.58
C LYS A 200 25.30 20.52 -2.44
N LYS A 201 25.03 21.83 -2.38
CA LYS A 201 26.02 22.78 -1.88
C LYS A 201 26.32 22.29 -0.46
N LYS A 202 27.41 21.54 -0.32
CA LYS A 202 27.94 21.18 0.99
C LYS A 202 28.20 22.54 1.63
N LYS A 203 27.43 22.90 2.67
CA LYS A 203 27.72 24.09 3.46
C LYS A 203 29.08 23.79 4.09
N ILE A 204 30.14 24.33 3.51
CA ILE A 204 31.48 24.20 4.07
C ILE A 204 31.43 25.07 5.32
N ASN A 205 31.30 24.44 6.49
CA ASN A 205 31.62 25.11 7.74
C ASN A 205 33.13 25.36 7.69
N ILE A 206 33.50 26.58 7.33
CA ILE A 206 34.87 27.07 7.47
C ILE A 206 35.09 27.20 8.97
N VAL A 207 35.65 26.17 9.59
CA VAL A 207 36.26 26.31 10.92
C VAL A 207 37.55 27.09 10.68
N PRO A 208 37.74 28.30 11.24
CA PRO A 208 39.01 28.99 11.10
C PRO A 208 40.11 28.10 11.69
N MET A 209 41.06 27.68 10.84
CA MET A 209 42.27 27.01 11.29
C MET A 209 43.00 28.00 12.21
N ALA A 210 43.09 27.68 13.50
CA ALA A 210 44.03 28.35 14.38
C ALA A 210 45.42 28.19 13.74
N VAL A 211 46.09 29.30 13.46
CA VAL A 211 47.44 29.30 12.91
C VAL A 211 48.37 28.71 13.97
N SER A 212 48.59 27.41 13.93
CA SER A 212 49.64 26.76 14.71
C SER A 212 50.98 27.17 14.07
N LEU A 213 51.58 28.22 14.61
CA LEU A 213 52.96 28.57 14.28
C LEU A 213 53.83 27.32 14.54
N PRO A 214 54.52 26.80 13.52
CA PRO A 214 55.38 25.64 13.70
C PRO A 214 56.40 25.96 14.79
N LEU A 215 56.64 25.05 15.74
CA LEU A 215 57.63 25.24 16.82
C LEU A 215 58.99 25.73 16.30
N ALA A 216 59.37 25.34 15.08
CA ALA A 216 60.59 25.79 14.42
C ALA A 216 60.68 27.33 14.27
N VAL A 217 59.56 28.02 14.03
CA VAL A 217 59.51 29.49 13.89
C VAL A 217 59.70 30.16 15.25
N ILE A 218 59.09 29.62 16.30
CA ILE A 218 59.27 30.11 17.68
C ILE A 218 60.74 29.91 18.10
N ILE A 219 61.32 28.74 17.81
CA ILE A 219 62.72 28.45 18.10
C ILE A 219 63.65 29.42 17.35
N LEU A 220 63.39 29.71 16.07
CA LEU A 220 64.15 30.70 15.30
C LEU A 220 64.09 32.10 15.91
N ILE A 221 62.91 32.55 16.36
CA ILE A 221 62.76 33.85 17.01
C ILE A 221 63.57 33.90 18.33
N LEU A 222 63.48 32.85 19.14
CA LEU A 222 64.24 32.76 20.40
C LEU A 222 65.76 32.71 20.16
N LEU A 223 66.22 32.01 19.11
CA LEU A 223 67.63 31.99 18.71
C LEU A 223 68.11 33.37 18.27
N VAL A 224 67.32 34.10 17.47
CA VAL A 224 67.65 35.46 17.04
C VAL A 224 67.71 36.43 18.21
N LEU A 225 66.76 36.34 19.16
CA LEU A 225 66.75 37.17 20.37
C LEU A 225 67.95 36.84 21.25
N GLY A 226 68.25 35.56 21.47
CA GLY A 226 69.44 35.13 22.21
C GLY A 226 70.75 35.60 21.55
N TRP A 227 70.83 35.57 20.22
CA TRP A 227 71.99 36.07 19.48
C TRP A 227 72.13 37.60 19.60
N ARG A 228 71.02 38.36 19.55
CA ARG A 228 71.03 39.82 19.80
C ARG A 228 71.47 40.16 21.21
N ILE A 229 71.03 39.42 22.23
CA ILE A 229 71.44 39.62 23.62
C ILE A 229 72.94 39.31 23.78
N ARG A 230 73.43 38.21 23.18
CA ARG A 230 74.87 37.88 23.18
C ARG A 230 75.74 38.93 22.47
N ARG A 231 75.23 39.57 21.40
CA ARG A 231 75.94 40.69 20.74
C ARG A 231 76.01 41.93 21.62
N LYS A 232 74.93 42.25 22.36
CA LYS A 232 74.94 43.37 23.31
C LYS A 232 75.83 43.13 24.54
N GLY A 233 76.08 41.87 24.91
CA GLY A 233 76.98 41.51 26.02
C GLY A 233 78.48 41.53 25.70
N LYS A 234 78.89 41.76 24.45
CA LYS A 234 80.32 41.79 24.02
C LYS A 234 80.86 43.18 23.72
N THR A 235 80.17 44.24 24.14
CA THR A 235 80.61 45.66 23.96
C THR A 235 80.83 46.39 25.27
N SER A 236 81.16 45.67 26.36
CA SER A 236 81.56 46.29 27.63
C SER A 236 82.63 45.49 28.36
N LYS A 237 83.85 45.50 27.84
CA LYS A 237 85.13 45.73 28.55
C LYS A 237 86.27 45.73 27.54
#